data_AF-A0A497SDA7-F1
#
_entry.id   AF-A0A497SDA7-F1
#
_cell.length_a   1.000
_cell.length_b   1.000
_cell.length_c   1.000
_cell.angle_alpha   90.00
_cell.angle_beta   90.00
_cell.angle_gamma   90.00
#
_symmetry.space_group_name_H-M   'P 1'
#
loop_
_entity.id
_entity.type
_entity.pdbx_description
1 polymer ?
#
loop_
_entity_poly.entity_id
_entity_poly.type
_entity_poly.pdbx_seq_one_letter_code
_entity_poly.pdbx_strand_id
1 'polypeptide(L)'
;MDILRRVLGWNWKVRRLRKRWDRLREKALKKKNPVRSEALKMLDTVSPNLTTLEEQHLGRVDRARISKDIEISLEGIKELLKAKASDLRAEKEFRERQ
;
A
#
# COMPACT_ATOMS: atom_id res chain seq x y z
N MET A 1 23.63 -12.95 -20.78
CA MET A 1 23.14 -13.31 -19.43
C MET A 1 22.32 -12.16 -18.80
N ASP A 2 21.40 -11.51 -19.54
CA ASP A 2 20.71 -10.29 -19.05
C ASP A 2 19.21 -10.43 -18.81
N ILE A 3 18.58 -11.45 -19.40
CA ILE A 3 17.14 -11.68 -19.30
C ILE A 3 16.76 -12.13 -17.88
N LEU A 4 17.59 -12.98 -17.27
CA LEU A 4 17.39 -13.44 -15.89
C LEU A 4 17.47 -12.28 -14.90
N ARG A 5 18.42 -11.34 -15.04
CA ARG A 5 18.52 -10.16 -14.14
C ARG A 5 17.29 -9.25 -14.21
N ARG A 6 16.71 -9.03 -15.40
CA ARG A 6 15.48 -8.22 -15.56
C ARG A 6 14.25 -8.89 -14.96
N VAL A 7 14.08 -10.19 -15.18
CA VAL A 7 12.94 -10.96 -14.65
C VAL A 7 13.06 -11.12 -13.13
N LEU A 8 14.26 -11.40 -12.61
CA LEU A 8 14.53 -11.46 -11.18
C LEU A 8 14.32 -10.11 -10.49
N GLY A 9 14.73 -9.00 -11.13
CA GLY A 9 14.54 -7.66 -10.57
C GLY A 9 13.06 -7.27 -10.42
N TRP A 10 12.23 -7.59 -11.42
CA TRP A 10 10.80 -7.34 -11.36
C TRP A 10 10.11 -8.18 -10.28
N ASN A 11 10.34 -9.49 -10.28
CA ASN A 11 9.76 -10.40 -9.29
C ASN A 11 10.18 -10.00 -7.87
N TRP A 12 11.42 -9.55 -7.70
CA TRP A 12 11.90 -9.03 -6.42
C TRP A 12 11.24 -7.71 -6.02
N LYS A 13 10.97 -6.81 -6.98
CA LYS A 13 10.19 -5.59 -6.73
C LYS A 13 8.78 -5.92 -6.23
N VAL A 14 8.05 -6.78 -6.94
CA VAL A 14 6.69 -7.20 -6.54
C VAL A 14 6.70 -7.85 -5.16
N ARG A 15 7.64 -8.77 -4.90
CA ARG A 15 7.81 -9.41 -3.58
C ARG A 15 8.09 -8.40 -2.46
N ARG A 16 8.85 -7.34 -2.73
CA ARG A 16 9.07 -6.25 -1.75
C ARG A 16 7.79 -5.47 -1.47
N LEU A 17 7.01 -5.15 -2.49
CA LEU A 17 5.73 -4.45 -2.32
C LEU A 17 4.74 -5.30 -1.51
N ARG A 18 4.63 -6.60 -1.82
CA ARG A 18 3.81 -7.56 -1.05
C ARG A 18 4.21 -7.62 0.42
N LYS A 19 5.50 -7.83 0.69
CA LYS A 19 6.02 -7.83 2.08
C LYS A 19 5.78 -6.51 2.80
N ARG A 20 5.85 -5.38 2.09
CA ARG A 20 5.58 -4.06 2.66
C ARG A 20 4.10 -3.93 3.02
N TRP A 21 3.20 -4.36 2.15
CA TRP A 21 1.76 -4.42 2.43
C TRP A 21 1.46 -5.31 3.63
N ASP A 22 2.02 -6.52 3.70
CA ASP A 22 1.82 -7.45 4.84
C ASP A 22 2.21 -6.79 6.17
N ARG A 23 3.39 -6.16 6.21
CA ARG A 23 3.90 -5.45 7.41
C ARG A 23 3.00 -4.28 7.81
N LEU A 24 2.48 -3.52 6.85
CA LEU A 24 1.58 -2.41 7.14
C LEU A 24 0.21 -2.91 7.61
N ARG A 25 -0.29 -4.03 7.06
CA ARG A 25 -1.51 -4.68 7.52
C ARG A 25 -1.38 -5.15 8.96
N GLU A 26 -0.27 -5.82 9.30
CA GLU A 26 0.01 -6.24 10.67
C GLU A 26 0.08 -5.04 11.63
N LYS A 27 0.75 -3.96 11.23
CA LYS A 27 0.80 -2.71 12.00
C LYS A 27 -0.58 -2.08 12.16
N ALA A 28 -1.41 -2.07 11.12
CA ALA A 28 -2.77 -1.54 11.17
C ALA A 28 -3.65 -2.31 12.15
N LEU A 29 -3.55 -3.64 12.18
CA LEU A 29 -4.29 -4.49 13.11
C LEU A 29 -3.98 -4.20 14.59
N LYS A 30 -2.75 -3.74 14.88
CA LYS A 30 -2.29 -3.35 16.23
C LYS A 30 -2.78 -1.95 16.66
N LYS A 31 -3.37 -1.16 15.76
CA LYS A 31 -3.87 0.20 16.08
C LYS A 31 -5.30 0.16 16.61
N LYS A 32 -5.70 1.24 17.29
CA LYS A 32 -7.09 1.49 17.72
C LYS A 32 -7.87 2.21 16.62
N ASN A 33 -9.20 2.12 16.67
CA ASN A 33 -10.08 2.91 15.81
C ASN A 33 -9.97 4.42 16.15
N PRO A 34 -10.09 5.32 15.16
CA PRO A 34 -10.49 5.08 13.76
C PRO A 34 -9.32 4.70 12.82
N VAL A 35 -8.08 4.91 13.23
CA VAL A 35 -6.87 4.73 12.41
C VAL A 35 -6.78 3.31 11.82
N ARG A 36 -7.09 2.29 12.63
CA ARG A 36 -7.13 0.90 12.16
C ARG A 36 -8.07 0.70 10.99
N SER A 37 -9.33 1.14 11.13
CA SER A 37 -10.35 0.94 10.09
C SER A 37 -9.96 1.62 8.78
N GLU A 38 -9.41 2.83 8.86
CA GLU A 38 -9.04 3.61 7.69
C GLU A 38 -7.81 3.04 6.98
N ALA A 39 -6.78 2.66 7.74
CA ALA A 39 -5.60 2.00 7.20
C ALA A 39 -5.95 0.66 6.54
N LEU A 40 -6.83 -0.14 7.14
CA LEU A 40 -7.28 -1.41 6.55
C LEU A 40 -8.07 -1.18 5.26
N LYS A 41 -8.99 -0.21 5.24
CA LYS A 41 -9.74 0.15 4.02
C LYS A 41 -8.81 0.53 2.88
N MET A 42 -7.78 1.35 3.15
CA MET A 42 -6.77 1.71 2.15
C MET A 42 -5.90 0.52 1.73
N LEU A 43 -5.57 -0.40 2.65
CA LEU A 43 -4.83 -1.61 2.30
C LEU A 43 -5.65 -2.55 1.40
N ASP A 44 -6.95 -2.63 1.63
CA ASP A 44 -7.86 -3.45 0.83
C ASP A 44 -8.02 -2.89 -0.60
N THR A 45 -7.88 -1.57 -0.82
CA THR A 45 -7.85 -1.00 -2.19
C THR A 45 -6.51 -1.23 -2.91
N VAL A 46 -5.41 -1.41 -2.17
CA VAL A 46 -4.09 -1.73 -2.74
C VAL A 46 -3.97 -3.21 -3.12
N SER A 47 -4.70 -4.09 -2.43
CA SER A 47 -4.59 -5.55 -2.61
C SER A 47 -4.85 -6.01 -4.06
N PRO A 48 -5.90 -5.55 -4.76
CA PRO A 48 -6.15 -5.96 -6.15
C PRO A 48 -4.98 -5.61 -7.08
N ASN A 49 -4.40 -4.42 -6.94
CA ASN A 49 -3.28 -3.98 -7.76
C ASN A 49 -2.03 -4.84 -7.54
N LEU A 50 -1.78 -5.28 -6.30
CA LEU A 50 -0.70 -6.24 -6.00
C LEU A 50 -0.95 -7.58 -6.68
N THR A 51 -2.15 -8.12 -6.58
CA THR A 51 -2.56 -9.36 -7.26
C THR A 51 -2.37 -9.23 -8.78
N THR A 52 -2.78 -8.11 -9.38
CA THR A 52 -2.55 -7.84 -10.81
C THR A 52 -1.06 -7.89 -11.18
N LEU A 53 -0.17 -7.29 -10.37
CA LEU A 53 1.28 -7.34 -10.64
C LEU A 53 1.90 -8.73 -10.44
N GLU A 54 1.30 -9.57 -9.60
CA GLU A 54 1.76 -10.93 -9.29
C GLU A 54 1.32 -11.95 -10.35
N GLU A 55 0.07 -11.83 -10.80
CA GLU A 55 -0.59 -12.87 -11.61
C GLU A 55 -0.67 -12.52 -13.09
N GLN A 56 -0.73 -11.24 -13.45
CA GLN A 56 -0.95 -10.84 -14.84
C GLN A 56 0.34 -10.54 -15.60
N HIS A 57 0.38 -11.01 -16.85
CA HIS A 57 1.42 -10.65 -17.81
C HIS A 57 1.19 -9.23 -18.35
N LEU A 58 1.59 -8.25 -17.56
CA LEU A 58 1.48 -6.83 -17.94
C LEU A 58 2.66 -6.38 -18.82
N GLY A 59 2.41 -5.38 -19.67
CA GLY A 59 3.46 -4.63 -20.37
C GLY A 59 4.34 -3.82 -19.41
N ARG A 60 5.54 -3.42 -19.86
CA ARG A 60 6.52 -2.70 -19.01
C ARG A 60 5.97 -1.38 -18.46
N VAL A 61 5.18 -0.65 -19.26
CA VAL A 61 4.61 0.65 -18.88
C VAL A 61 3.56 0.48 -17.78
N ASP A 62 2.62 -0.45 -17.97
CA ASP A 62 1.59 -0.73 -16.96
C ASP A 62 2.17 -1.25 -15.65
N ARG A 63 3.17 -2.13 -15.74
CA ARG A 63 3.96 -2.57 -14.57
C ARG A 63 4.53 -1.39 -13.80
N ALA A 64 5.19 -0.47 -14.49
CA ALA A 64 5.79 0.69 -13.85
C ALA A 64 4.73 1.57 -13.19
N ARG A 65 3.65 1.90 -13.91
CA ARG A 65 2.52 2.70 -13.43
C ARG A 65 1.88 2.10 -12.18
N ILE A 66 1.38 0.86 -12.26
CA ILE A 66 0.72 0.17 -11.14
C ILE A 66 1.68 0.03 -9.96
N SER A 67 2.96 -0.29 -10.19
CA SER A 67 3.94 -0.37 -9.10
C SER A 67 4.14 0.96 -8.40
N LYS A 68 4.10 2.07 -9.14
CA LYS A 68 4.25 3.41 -8.58
C LYS A 68 3.02 3.81 -7.76
N ASP A 69 1.83 3.50 -8.26
CA ASP A 69 0.57 3.75 -7.56
C ASP A 69 0.54 2.99 -6.22
N ILE A 70 0.92 1.71 -6.23
CA ILE A 70 1.05 0.91 -5.00
C ILE A 70 2.07 1.53 -4.04
N GLU A 71 3.24 1.97 -4.53
CA GLU A 71 4.26 2.62 -3.68
C GLU A 71 3.71 3.87 -2.99
N ILE A 72 3.00 4.73 -3.74
CA ILE A 72 2.39 5.95 -3.22
C ILE A 72 1.35 5.62 -2.15
N SER A 73 0.43 4.69 -2.44
CA SER A 73 -0.59 4.28 -1.47
C SER A 73 0.01 3.68 -0.20
N LEU A 74 1.03 2.82 -0.33
CA LEU A 74 1.71 2.22 0.82
C LEU A 74 2.55 3.23 1.62
N GLU A 75 2.99 4.35 1.03
CA GLU A 75 3.60 5.45 1.79
C GLU A 75 2.53 6.25 2.54
N GLY A 76 1.41 6.57 1.90
CA GLY A 76 0.28 7.25 2.56
C GLY A 76 -0.26 6.46 3.77
N ILE A 77 -0.44 5.14 3.63
CA ILE A 77 -0.87 4.27 4.73
C ILE A 77 0.17 4.24 5.86
N LYS A 78 1.46 4.24 5.53
CA LYS A 78 2.54 4.25 6.52
C LYS A 78 2.52 5.55 7.33
N GLU A 79 2.32 6.69 6.69
CA GLU A 79 2.21 7.98 7.39
C GLU A 79 0.95 8.05 8.24
N LEU A 80 -0.19 7.58 7.73
CA LEU A 80 -1.43 7.42 8.51
C LEU A 80 -1.20 6.58 9.78
N LEU A 81 -0.45 5.47 9.67
CA LEU A 81 -0.14 4.60 10.81
C LEU A 81 0.88 5.18 11.79
N LYS A 82 1.67 6.17 11.37
CA LYS A 82 2.58 6.93 12.25
C LYS A 82 1.85 8.05 12.98
N ALA A 83 0.85 8.67 12.36
CA ALA A 83 0.04 9.71 12.97
C ALA A 83 -0.57 9.24 14.30
N LYS A 84 -0.71 10.16 15.27
CA LYS A 84 -1.40 9.85 16.52
C LYS A 84 -2.90 9.76 16.24
N ALA A 85 -3.58 8.87 16.95
CA ALA A 85 -5.03 8.69 16.80
C ALA A 85 -5.84 9.95 17.15
N SER A 86 -5.26 10.87 17.93
CA SER A 86 -5.82 12.20 18.24
C SER A 86 -5.99 13.06 17.00
N ASP A 87 -5.00 13.04 16.11
CA ASP A 87 -4.90 13.97 14.98
C ASP A 87 -5.95 13.59 13.91
N LEU A 88 -6.18 12.30 13.76
CA LEU A 88 -7.20 11.73 12.87
C LEU A 88 -8.64 11.99 13.31
N ARG A 89 -8.91 12.12 14.61
CA ARG A 89 -10.24 12.48 15.10
C ARG A 89 -10.53 13.96 14.86
N ALA A 90 -9.56 14.82 15.19
CA ALA A 90 -9.67 16.25 14.96
C ALA A 90 -9.89 16.58 13.47
N GLU A 91 -9.22 15.87 12.56
CA GLU A 91 -9.38 16.10 11.12
C GLU A 91 -10.73 15.60 10.57
N LYS A 92 -11.28 14.52 11.12
CA LYS A 92 -12.64 14.06 10.77
C LYS A 92 -13.71 15.02 11.26
N GLU A 93 -13.61 15.47 12.51
CA GLU A 93 -14.53 16.46 13.08
C GLU A 93 -14.48 17.80 12.34
N PHE A 94 -13.30 18.20 11.84
CA PHE A 94 -13.16 19.40 11.01
C PHE A 94 -13.83 19.23 9.64
N ARG A 95 -13.65 18.07 8.98
CA ARG A 95 -14.29 17.78 7.68
C ARG A 95 -15.80 17.61 7.75
N GLU A 96 -16.35 17.15 8.87
CA GLU A 96 -17.80 17.00 9.07
C GLU A 96 -18.50 18.33 9.43
N ARG A 97 -17.74 19.37 9.81
CA ARG A 97 -18.25 20.71 10.14
C ARG A 97 -18.21 21.70 8.96
N GLN A 98 -17.63 21.30 7.83
CA GLN A 98 -17.59 22.05 6.57
C GLN A 98 -18.72 21.53 5.66
#